data_AF-A0A291RG48-F1
#
_entry.id   AF-A0A291RG48-F1
#
_cell.length_a   1.000
_cell.length_b   1.000
_cell.length_c   1.000
_cell.angle_alpha   90.00
_cell.angle_beta   90.00
_cell.angle_gamma   90.00
#
_symmetry.space_group_name_H-M   'P 1'
#
loop_
_entity.id
_entity.type
_entity.pdbx_description
1 polymer ?
#
loop_
_entity_poly.entity_id
_entity_poly.type
_entity_poly.pdbx_seq_one_letter_code
_entity_poly.pdbx_strand_id
1 'polypeptide(L)' 'MAIVSSRDSLQDFSPKPVGGRSGIQYRASQDTNKIGCYIGITVPNGLAEFVVRNLQTDADEPCGAARRISGGLVGYLP' A
#
# COMPACT_ATOMS: atom_id res chain seq x y z
N MET A 1 4.24 -12.88 -10.95
CA MET A 1 2.81 -12.48 -10.95
C MET A 1 2.77 -10.96 -10.84
N ALA A 2 2.70 -10.28 -11.99
CA ALA A 2 2.50 -8.84 -12.02
C ALA A 2 0.99 -8.59 -11.90
N ILE A 3 0.56 -7.85 -10.88
CA ILE A 3 -0.83 -7.39 -10.83
C ILE A 3 -0.91 -6.22 -11.81
N VAL A 4 -1.42 -6.47 -13.01
CA VAL A 4 -1.85 -5.39 -13.91
C VAL A 4 -3.14 -4.83 -13.30
N SER A 5 -3.00 -3.82 -12.43
CA SER A 5 -4.13 -3.21 -11.73
C SER A 5 -4.79 -2.19 -12.65
N SER A 6 -5.93 -2.52 -13.25
CA SER A 6 -6.81 -1.51 -13.84
C SER A 6 -7.36 -0.61 -12.73
N ARG A 7 -7.64 0.67 -13.00
CA ARG A 7 -8.15 1.60 -11.96
C ARG A 7 -9.41 1.08 -11.25
N ASP A 8 -10.24 0.27 -11.92
CA ASP A 8 -11.46 -0.31 -11.36
C ASP A 8 -11.20 -1.42 -10.33
N SER A 9 -9.98 -1.97 -10.29
CA SER A 9 -9.55 -2.99 -9.33
C SER A 9 -9.05 -2.41 -8.00
N LEU A 10 -8.96 -1.08 -7.87
CA LEU A 10 -8.47 -0.39 -6.69
C LEU A 10 -9.47 0.66 -6.19
N GLN A 11 -9.49 0.89 -4.88
CA GLN A 11 -10.39 1.81 -4.22
C GLN A 11 -9.75 2.45 -2.98
N ASP A 12 -10.51 3.34 -2.32
CA ASP A 12 -10.13 3.98 -1.05
C ASP A 12 -8.82 4.78 -1.12
N PHE A 13 -8.58 5.44 -2.26
CA PHE A 13 -7.40 6.27 -2.49
C PHE A 13 -7.32 7.42 -1.47
N SER A 14 -6.26 7.42 -0.67
CA SER A 14 -6.01 8.44 0.35
C SER A 14 -4.54 8.87 0.32
N PRO A 15 -4.23 10.15 0.05
CA PRO A 15 -2.87 10.67 0.17
C PRO A 15 -2.34 10.47 1.59
N LYS A 16 -1.11 9.97 1.73
CA LYS A 16 -0.42 9.76 3.01
C LYS A 16 1.05 10.16 2.90
N PRO A 17 1.57 10.98 3.82
CA PRO A 17 3.02 11.14 3.93
C PRO A 17 3.65 9.83 4.41
N VAL A 18 4.77 9.43 3.79
CA VAL A 18 5.52 8.24 4.15
C VAL A 18 7.00 8.59 4.24
N GLY A 19 7.53 8.69 5.47
CA GLY A 19 8.92 9.08 5.75
C GLY A 19 9.41 10.28 4.95
N GLY A 20 8.59 11.33 4.85
CA GLY A 20 8.92 12.57 4.13
C GLY A 20 8.62 12.57 2.62
N ARG A 21 8.20 11.45 2.03
CA ARG A 21 7.74 11.37 0.63
C ARG A 21 6.21 11.39 0.55
N SER A 22 5.70 11.84 -0.59
CA SER A 22 4.29 11.70 -0.95
C SER A 22 3.98 10.24 -1.30
N GLY A 23 3.11 9.61 -0.52
CA GLY A 23 2.56 8.30 -0.80
C GLY A 23 1.05 8.35 -1.01
N ILE A 24 0.51 7.29 -1.59
CA ILE A 24 -0.94 7.08 -1.74
C ILE A 24 -1.30 5.72 -1.15
N GLN A 25 -2.26 5.72 -0.24
CA GLN A 25 -2.84 4.51 0.32
C GLN A 25 -4.06 4.11 -0.50
N TYR A 26 -4.23 2.82 -0.77
CA TYR A 26 -5.41 2.28 -1.44
C TYR A 26 -5.59 0.80 -1.09
N ARG A 27 -6.73 0.25 -1.51
CA ARG A 27 -7.09 -1.16 -1.33
C ARG A 27 -7.53 -1.76 -2.65
N ALA A 28 -7.48 -3.08 -2.72
CA ALA A 28 -8.05 -3.80 -3.84
C ALA A 28 -9.58 -3.84 -3.72
N SER A 29 -10.32 -3.53 -4.78
CA SER A 29 -11.80 -3.48 -4.75
C SER A 29 -12.42 -4.84 -4.43
N GLN A 30 -11.75 -5.94 -4.81
CA GLN A 30 -12.16 -7.30 -4.49
C GLN A 30 -11.87 -7.72 -3.03
N ASP A 31 -11.16 -6.90 -2.25
CA ASP A 31 -10.86 -7.17 -0.84
C ASP A 31 -11.99 -6.68 0.08
N THR A 32 -13.12 -7.37 0.03
CA THR A 32 -14.32 -7.03 0.81
C THR A 32 -14.11 -7.19 2.31
N ASN A 33 -13.20 -8.09 2.73
CA ASN A 33 -12.84 -8.32 4.13
C ASN A 33 -11.78 -7.34 4.65
N LYS A 34 -11.30 -6.42 3.80
CA LYS A 34 -10.31 -5.39 4.12
C LYS A 34 -9.02 -5.96 4.74
N ILE A 35 -8.61 -7.16 4.33
CA ILE A 35 -7.44 -7.86 4.85
C ILE A 35 -6.12 -7.32 4.29
N GLY A 36 -6.17 -6.55 3.20
CA GLY A 36 -5.03 -6.01 2.49
C GLY A 36 -4.99 -4.48 2.47
N CYS A 37 -3.78 -3.93 2.45
CA CYS A 37 -3.55 -2.52 2.21
C CYS A 37 -2.27 -2.28 1.39
N TYR A 38 -2.34 -1.25 0.54
CA TYR A 38 -1.28 -0.85 -0.37
C TYR A 38 -0.82 0.56 -0.02
N ILE A 39 0.48 0.80 -0.08
CA ILE A 39 1.09 2.13 -0.07
C ILE A 39 1.95 2.25 -1.32
N GLY A 40 1.51 3.09 -2.26
CA GLY A 40 2.26 3.42 -3.46
C GLY A 40 3.09 4.70 -3.25
N ILE A 41 4.36 4.67 -3.64
CA ILE A 41 5.26 5.83 -3.63
C ILE A 41 5.85 6.00 -5.03
N THR A 42 5.71 7.21 -5.58
CA THR A 42 6.29 7.53 -6.89
C THR A 42 7.81 7.56 -6.82
N VAL A 43 8.45 6.87 -7.76
CA VAL A 43 9.90 6.81 -7.97
C VAL A 43 10.22 7.22 -9.42
N PRO A 44 11.47 7.57 -9.78
CA PRO A 44 11.81 8.17 -11.08
C PRO A 44 11.30 7.43 -12.33
N ASN A 45 11.03 6.13 -12.25
CA ASN A 45 10.54 5.32 -13.37
C ASN A 45 9.28 4.49 -13.04
N GLY A 46 8.49 4.89 -12.06
CA GLY A 46 7.23 4.20 -11.76
C GLY A 46 6.75 4.35 -10.32
N LEU A 47 6.23 3.25 -9.79
CA LEU A 47 5.61 3.16 -8.47
C LEU A 47 6.25 2.03 -7.69
N ALA A 48 6.73 2.33 -6.48
CA ALA A 48 7.07 1.31 -5.50
C ALA A 48 5.84 1.05 -4.62
N GLU A 49 5.40 -0.20 -4.55
CA GLU A 49 4.22 -0.60 -3.76
C GLU A 49 4.65 -1.45 -2.56
N PHE A 50 4.25 -1.01 -1.36
CA PHE A 50 4.30 -1.84 -0.16
C PHE A 50 2.92 -2.44 0.08
N VAL A 51 2.85 -3.76 0.11
CA VAL A 51 1.59 -4.49 0.26
C VAL A 51 1.64 -5.32 1.53
N VAL A 52 0.67 -5.10 2.41
CA VAL A 52 0.46 -5.94 3.59
C VAL A 52 -0.88 -6.65 3.43
N ARG A 53 -0.90 -7.95 3.73
CA ARG A 53 -2.09 -8.79 3.74
C ARG A 53 -2.11 -9.64 5.01
N ASN A 54 -3.20 -9.53 5.76
CA ASN A 54 -3.44 -10.35 6.93
C ASN A 54 -4.05 -11.68 6.49
N LEU A 55 -3.33 -12.77 6.76
CA LEU A 55 -3.82 -14.14 6.48
C LEU A 55 -4.48 -14.77 7.72
N GLN A 56 -4.36 -14.13 8.89
CA GLN A 56 -4.92 -14.55 10.16
C GLN A 56 -5.90 -13.48 10.68
N THR A 57 -6.89 -13.91 11.46
CA THR A 57 -8.01 -13.06 11.90
C THR A 57 -7.68 -12.12 13.05
N ASP A 58 -6.57 -12.34 13.75
CA ASP A 58 -6.10 -11.59 14.92
C ASP A 58 -4.97 -10.60 14.60
N ALA A 59 -4.68 -10.37 13.31
CA ALA A 59 -3.62 -9.48 12.88
C ALA A 59 -4.00 -7.98 12.95
N ASP A 60 -3.00 -7.13 13.22
CA ASP A 60 -3.10 -5.65 13.23
C ASP A 60 -3.77 -5.10 11.96
N GLU A 61 -4.44 -3.95 12.05
CA GLU A 61 -5.04 -3.28 10.88
C GLU A 61 -4.01 -3.09 9.75
N PRO A 62 -4.27 -3.63 8.54
CA PRO A 62 -3.22 -3.80 7.52
C PRO A 62 -2.67 -2.48 6.99
N CYS A 63 -3.45 -1.39 6.97
CA CYS A 63 -2.94 -0.09 6.56
C CYS A 63 -2.01 0.54 7.60
N GLY A 64 -2.22 0.30 8.88
CA GLY A 64 -1.29 0.69 9.94
C GLY A 64 0.07 0.02 9.76
N ALA A 65 0.06 -1.30 9.53
CA ALA A 65 1.27 -2.08 9.27
C ALA A 65 1.97 -1.64 7.97
N ALA A 66 1.24 -1.47 6.87
CA ALA A 66 1.78 -1.02 5.60
C ALA A 66 2.46 0.36 5.72
N ARG A 67 1.85 1.29 6.47
CA ARG A 67 2.44 2.62 6.75
C ARG A 67 3.72 2.53 7.57
N ARG A 68 3.76 1.67 8.59
CA ARG A 68 4.95 1.46 9.42
C ARG A 68 6.12 0.91 8.60
N ILE A 69 5.87 -0.15 7.82
CA ILE A 69 6.88 -0.81 6.99
C ILE A 69 7.40 0.15 5.91
N SER A 70 6.50 0.77 5.16
CA SER A 70 6.88 1.73 4.13
C SER A 70 7.63 2.93 4.71
N GLY A 71 7.21 3.46 5.86
CA GLY A 71 7.90 4.54 6.56
C GLY A 71 9.34 4.20 6.97
N GLY A 72 9.63 2.93 7.30
CA GLY A 72 10.99 2.47 7.60
C GLY A 72 11.85 2.18 6.37
N LEU A 73 11.23 1.82 5.24
CA LEU A 73 11.94 1.40 4.03
C LEU A 73 12.03 2.48 2.94
N VAL A 74 11.25 3.55 3.06
CA VAL A 74 11.15 4.60 2.04
C VAL A 74 12.48 5.31 1.73
N GLY A 75 13.41 5.37 2.69
CA GLY A 75 14.74 5.95 2.48
C GLY A 75 15.64 5.15 1.54
N TYR A 76 15.28 3.89 1.24
CA TYR A 76 16.00 3.03 0.30
C TYR A 76 15.41 3.07 -1.11
N LEU A 77 14.30 3.78 -1.31
CA LEU A 77 13.72 3.96 -2.63
C LEU A 77 14.50 5.03 -3.41
N PRO A 78 14.73 4.83 -4.71
CA PRO A 78 15.39 5.82 -5.57
C PRO A 78 14.55 7.09 -5.77
#